data_AF-A0A9E4E3Q8-F1
#
_entry.id   AF-A0A9E4E3Q8-F1
#
_cell.length_a   1.000
_cell.length_b   1.000
_cell.length_c   1.000
_cell.angle_alpha   90.00
_cell.angle_beta   90.00
_cell.angle_gamma   90.00
#
_symmetry.space_group_name_H-M   'P 1'
#
loop_
_entity.id
_entity.type
_entity.pdbx_description
1 polymer ?
#
loop_
_entity_poly.entity_id
_entity_poly.type
_entity_poly.pdbx_seq_one_letter_code
_entity_poly.pdbx_strand_id
1 'polypeptide(L)'
;DGESNGRDGFVNVVYNGSLFQHALTAFFVDSDFVDRLGYYPFTGYRSVNLASYFVNEWREGFFRRASASIQSQISNTYEGEVFRRALNVSSLILTHSDYALAAGWRGGQFEEFSDSVFSIGFRARASDRFNNVGITYNWGEQAGERIHRISGNLNIRAYGFTAGLSSRIQWHFERRYQQILTLTYDFSPALSLGSRLIWQAEGINIYFALRRSVLGDPNALEFKQRFGAKVIRAF
;
A
#
# COMPACT_ATOMS: atom_id res chain seq x y z
N ASP A 1 -1.30 26.64 37.89
CA ASP A 1 -1.86 25.37 37.40
C ASP A 1 -1.22 25.02 36.08
N GLY A 2 -0.28 24.07 36.10
CA GLY A 2 0.40 23.63 34.90
C GLY A 2 -0.50 22.65 34.15
N GLU A 3 -1.02 23.07 33.00
CA GLU A 3 -1.73 22.17 32.09
C GLU A 3 -0.82 20.99 31.74
N SER A 4 -1.25 19.80 32.15
CA SER A 4 -0.63 18.54 31.74
C SER A 4 -0.83 18.41 30.24
N ASN A 5 0.26 18.35 29.47
CA ASN A 5 0.16 17.83 28.10
C ASN A 5 -0.03 16.32 28.27
N GLY A 6 -1.17 15.78 27.84
CA GLY A 6 -1.51 14.35 27.99
C GLY A 6 -0.40 13.40 27.55
N ARG A 7 -0.51 12.13 27.92
CA ARG A 7 0.54 11.12 27.67
C ARG A 7 0.18 10.19 26.54
N ASP A 8 1.21 9.62 25.93
CA ASP A 8 1.11 8.44 25.09
C ASP A 8 2.03 7.34 25.62
N GLY A 9 1.78 6.10 25.21
CA GLY A 9 2.65 4.99 25.58
C GLY A 9 2.28 3.71 24.87
N PHE A 10 3.25 2.80 24.76
CA PHE A 10 3.04 1.49 24.17
C PHE A 10 3.88 0.41 24.86
N VAL A 11 3.39 -0.81 24.77
CA VAL A 11 4.08 -2.05 25.13
C VAL A 11 4.06 -2.94 23.92
N ASN A 12 5.19 -3.55 23.59
CA ASN A 12 5.32 -4.46 22.46
C ASN A 12 5.94 -5.77 22.91
N VAL A 13 5.30 -6.89 22.58
CA VAL A 13 5.79 -8.25 22.81
C VAL A 13 5.96 -8.91 21.46
N VAL A 14 7.18 -9.34 21.13
CA VAL A 14 7.50 -9.97 19.85
C VAL A 14 8.06 -11.36 20.08
N TYR A 15 7.52 -12.33 19.37
CA TYR A 15 8.06 -13.67 19.23
C TYR A 15 8.53 -13.87 17.79
N ASN A 16 9.78 -14.33 17.63
CA ASN A 16 10.37 -14.62 16.33
C ASN A 16 10.85 -16.08 16.28
N GLY A 17 10.06 -16.93 15.64
CA GLY A 17 10.43 -18.29 15.29
C GLY A 17 10.88 -18.41 13.83
N SER A 18 11.28 -19.63 13.43
CA SER A 18 11.71 -19.94 12.06
C SER A 18 10.57 -19.92 11.05
N LEU A 19 9.36 -20.34 11.46
CA LEU A 19 8.16 -20.40 10.61
C LEU A 19 7.13 -19.33 10.97
N PHE A 20 7.06 -18.96 12.25
CA PHE A 20 6.05 -18.05 12.79
C PHE A 20 6.69 -16.86 13.47
N GLN A 21 6.12 -15.68 13.23
CA GLN A 21 6.45 -14.45 13.94
C GLN A 21 5.17 -13.83 14.46
N HIS A 22 5.17 -13.40 15.71
CA HIS A 22 4.03 -12.75 16.34
C HIS A 22 4.48 -11.45 16.99
N ALA A 23 3.70 -10.40 16.85
CA ALA A 23 3.88 -9.15 17.54
C ALA A 23 2.53 -8.72 18.15
N LEU A 24 2.52 -8.51 19.45
CA LEU A 24 1.40 -7.95 20.17
C LEU A 24 1.81 -6.56 20.68
N THR A 25 1.10 -5.53 20.23
CA THR A 25 1.36 -4.15 20.67
C THR A 25 0.11 -3.60 21.32
N ALA A 26 0.20 -3.21 22.58
CA ALA A 26 -0.83 -2.44 23.26
C ALA A 26 -0.35 -0.99 23.38
N PHE A 27 -1.19 0.00 23.11
CA PHE A 27 -0.83 1.41 23.24
C PHE A 27 -2.03 2.27 23.62
N PHE A 28 -1.76 3.48 24.08
CA PHE A 28 -2.77 4.46 24.47
C PHE A 28 -2.29 5.88 24.14
N VAL A 29 -3.26 6.78 23.96
CA VAL A 29 -3.04 8.22 23.76
C VAL A 29 -4.13 8.93 24.57
N ASP A 30 -3.73 9.71 25.58
CA ASP A 30 -4.64 10.48 26.43
C ASP A 30 -5.44 11.50 25.59
N SER A 31 -6.63 11.90 26.04
CA SER A 31 -7.53 12.79 25.29
C SER A 31 -6.98 14.21 25.14
N ASP A 32 -6.21 14.67 26.12
CA ASP A 32 -5.51 15.96 26.20
C ASP A 32 -4.08 15.90 25.63
N PHE A 33 -3.72 14.82 24.94
CA PHE A 33 -2.41 14.68 24.30
C PHE A 33 -2.22 15.77 23.22
N VAL A 34 -1.16 16.56 23.35
CA VAL A 34 -0.84 17.61 22.39
C VAL A 34 0.21 17.11 21.41
N ASP A 35 -0.25 16.71 20.22
CA ASP A 35 0.61 16.24 19.14
C ASP A 35 1.28 17.41 18.40
N ARG A 36 2.47 17.80 18.88
CA ARG A 36 3.25 18.90 18.28
C ARG A 36 3.87 18.54 16.92
N LEU A 37 3.91 17.26 16.55
CA LEU A 37 4.62 16.76 15.37
C LEU A 37 3.69 16.17 14.30
N GLY A 38 2.40 16.02 14.59
CA GLY A 38 1.40 15.50 13.66
C GLY A 38 1.48 13.98 13.46
N TYR A 39 2.05 13.24 14.41
CA TYR A 39 2.16 11.78 14.35
C TYR A 39 0.88 11.03 14.77
N TYR A 40 0.02 11.65 15.59
CA TYR A 40 -1.22 11.08 16.09
C TYR A 40 -2.42 11.81 15.48
N PRO A 41 -3.08 11.21 14.47
CA PRO A 41 -4.24 11.83 13.84
C PRO A 41 -5.48 11.89 14.76
N PHE A 42 -5.48 11.14 15.87
CA PHE A 42 -6.56 11.07 16.86
C PHE A 42 -5.97 11.00 18.27
N THR A 43 -6.74 11.40 19.28
CA THR A 43 -6.41 11.29 20.70
C THR A 43 -7.56 10.60 21.46
N GLY A 44 -7.36 10.28 22.74
CA GLY A 44 -8.45 9.76 23.60
C GLY A 44 -8.82 8.30 23.35
N TYR A 45 -7.87 7.47 22.94
CA TYR A 45 -8.13 6.06 22.67
C TYR A 45 -6.99 5.15 23.13
N ARG A 46 -7.34 3.89 23.33
CA ARG A 46 -6.42 2.79 23.62
C ARG A 46 -6.63 1.67 22.63
N SER A 47 -5.56 0.97 22.28
CA SER A 47 -5.59 -0.01 21.21
C SER A 47 -4.71 -1.22 21.52
N VAL A 48 -5.14 -2.36 21.01
CA VAL A 48 -4.38 -3.60 20.98
C VAL A 48 -4.27 -4.04 19.53
N ASN A 49 -3.04 -4.24 19.08
CA ASN A 49 -2.70 -4.72 17.76
C ASN A 49 -2.05 -6.10 17.88
N LEU A 50 -2.46 -7.01 17.02
CA LEU A 50 -1.84 -8.31 16.86
C LEU A 50 -1.40 -8.47 15.41
N ALA A 51 -0.12 -8.72 15.18
CA ALA A 51 0.40 -9.14 13.89
C ALA A 51 0.97 -10.55 14.01
N SER A 52 0.50 -11.45 13.16
CA SER A 52 1.00 -12.82 13.04
C SER A 52 1.44 -13.03 11.61
N TYR A 53 2.63 -13.60 11.43
CA TYR A 53 3.20 -13.91 10.13
C TYR A 53 3.65 -15.37 10.13
N PHE A 54 3.30 -16.08 9.07
CA PHE A 54 3.78 -17.40 8.75
C PHE A 54 4.56 -17.33 7.45
N VAL A 55 5.73 -17.98 7.40
CA VAL A 55 6.49 -18.19 6.17
C VAL A 55 7.12 -19.57 6.17
N ASN A 56 7.06 -20.22 5.02
CA ASN A 56 7.81 -21.44 4.77
C ASN A 56 8.38 -21.39 3.35
N GLU A 57 9.60 -21.88 3.20
CA GLU A 57 10.33 -21.93 1.93
C GLU A 57 10.79 -23.36 1.68
N TRP A 58 10.51 -23.86 0.48
CA TRP A 58 10.91 -25.19 0.05
C TRP A 58 12.02 -25.07 -0.99
N ARG A 59 12.99 -25.99 -0.90
CA ARG A 59 14.10 -26.08 -1.85
C ARG A 59 13.72 -26.84 -3.12
N GLU A 60 12.76 -27.76 -3.00
CA GLU A 60 12.36 -28.71 -4.03
C GLU A 60 10.84 -28.81 -4.13
N GLY A 61 10.35 -29.31 -5.26
CA GLY A 61 8.92 -29.47 -5.56
C GLY A 61 8.34 -28.31 -6.38
N PHE A 62 7.00 -28.21 -6.39
CA PHE A 62 6.30 -27.20 -7.18
C PHE A 62 6.31 -25.81 -6.51
N PHE A 63 6.11 -25.77 -5.19
CA PHE A 63 6.09 -24.54 -4.40
C PHE A 63 7.50 -24.17 -3.97
N ARG A 64 7.86 -22.89 -4.14
CA ARG A 64 9.10 -22.29 -3.63
C ARG A 64 8.88 -21.67 -2.26
N ARG A 65 7.74 -20.99 -2.06
CA ARG A 65 7.42 -20.28 -0.80
C ARG A 65 5.92 -20.19 -0.59
N ALA A 66 5.51 -20.28 0.66
CA ALA A 66 4.18 -19.89 1.11
C ALA A 66 4.34 -18.92 2.27
N SER A 67 3.48 -17.92 2.32
CA SER A 67 3.38 -17.05 3.48
C SER A 67 1.95 -16.64 3.73
N ALA A 68 1.62 -16.40 4.99
CA ALA A 68 0.34 -15.87 5.40
C ALA A 68 0.56 -14.83 6.50
N SER A 69 -0.30 -13.82 6.57
CA SER A 69 -0.27 -12.84 7.63
C SER A 69 -1.67 -12.55 8.14
N ILE A 70 -1.78 -12.33 9.44
CA ILE A 70 -2.98 -11.80 10.09
C ILE A 70 -2.56 -10.53 10.82
N GLN A 71 -3.27 -9.43 10.61
CA GLN A 71 -3.11 -8.20 11.36
C GLN A 71 -4.47 -7.81 11.91
N SER A 72 -4.60 -7.78 13.22
CA SER A 72 -5.79 -7.35 13.94
C SER A 72 -5.52 -6.08 14.72
N GLN A 73 -6.50 -5.20 14.80
CA GLN A 73 -6.50 -4.02 15.62
C GLN A 73 -7.86 -3.90 16.30
N ILE A 74 -7.85 -3.65 17.60
CA ILE A 74 -9.04 -3.31 18.37
C ILE A 74 -8.69 -2.06 19.17
N SER A 75 -9.44 -0.99 18.94
CA SER A 75 -9.26 0.31 19.57
C SER A 75 -10.58 0.79 20.14
N ASN A 76 -10.56 1.24 21.39
CA ASN A 76 -11.72 1.77 22.08
C ASN A 76 -11.38 3.16 22.66
N THR A 77 -12.39 4.01 22.80
CA THR A 77 -12.27 5.25 23.58
C THR A 77 -12.09 4.93 25.07
N TYR A 78 -11.77 5.93 25.88
CA TYR A 78 -11.65 5.75 27.32
C TYR A 78 -13.01 5.52 28.00
N GLU A 79 -14.09 5.97 27.38
CA GLU A 79 -15.49 5.73 27.76
C GLU A 79 -15.93 4.29 27.45
N GLY A 80 -15.12 3.54 26.71
CA GLY A 80 -15.37 2.14 26.36
C GLY A 80 -16.09 1.91 25.03
N GLU A 81 -16.36 2.99 24.29
CA GLU A 81 -16.96 2.91 22.96
C GLU A 81 -15.96 2.37 21.93
N VAL A 82 -16.46 1.72 20.88
CA VAL A 82 -15.62 1.19 19.81
C VAL A 82 -15.18 2.34 18.93
N PHE A 83 -13.87 2.58 18.89
CA PHE A 83 -13.29 3.55 17.96
C PHE A 83 -12.99 2.88 16.62
N ARG A 84 -12.26 1.75 16.67
CA ARG A 84 -11.86 1.02 15.46
C ARG A 84 -11.67 -0.46 15.73
N ARG A 85 -12.13 -1.29 14.81
CA ARG A 85 -11.79 -2.72 14.72
C ARG A 85 -11.32 -2.99 13.31
N ALA A 86 -10.21 -3.69 13.15
CA ALA A 86 -9.73 -4.06 11.82
C ALA A 86 -9.11 -5.44 11.88
N LEU A 87 -9.35 -6.24 10.84
CA LEU A 87 -8.71 -7.52 10.62
C LEU A 87 -8.31 -7.60 9.15
N ASN A 88 -7.03 -7.89 8.92
CA ASN A 88 -6.45 -8.06 7.61
C ASN A 88 -5.77 -9.43 7.58
N VAL A 89 -6.24 -10.29 6.69
CA VAL A 89 -5.66 -11.61 6.44
C VAL A 89 -5.11 -11.59 5.02
N SER A 90 -3.88 -12.03 4.82
CA SER A 90 -3.30 -12.17 3.50
C SER A 90 -2.51 -13.46 3.37
N SER A 91 -2.43 -13.99 2.17
CA SER A 91 -1.61 -15.15 1.84
C SER A 91 -0.96 -14.97 0.47
N LEU A 92 0.20 -15.58 0.31
CA LEU A 92 0.98 -15.60 -0.91
C LEU A 92 1.59 -16.99 -1.08
N ILE A 93 1.39 -17.57 -2.26
CA ILE A 93 2.05 -18.79 -2.70
C ILE A 93 2.90 -18.43 -3.91
N LEU A 94 4.13 -18.93 -3.94
CA LEU A 94 5.11 -18.69 -4.97
C LEU A 94 5.67 -20.02 -5.46
N THR A 95 5.67 -20.23 -6.77
CA THR A 95 6.16 -21.47 -7.39
C THR A 95 7.63 -21.34 -7.80
N HIS A 96 8.29 -22.47 -8.03
CA HIS A 96 9.65 -22.48 -8.60
C HIS A 96 9.70 -21.91 -10.02
N SER A 97 8.60 -22.00 -10.77
CA SER A 97 8.43 -21.37 -12.09
C SER A 97 8.14 -19.86 -12.03
N ASP A 98 8.33 -19.25 -10.87
CA ASP A 98 8.18 -17.81 -10.59
C ASP A 98 6.78 -17.24 -10.85
N TYR A 99 5.75 -18.03 -10.58
CA TYR A 99 4.37 -17.57 -10.50
C TYR A 99 3.97 -17.33 -9.05
N ALA A 100 3.25 -16.24 -8.81
CA ALA A 100 2.68 -15.90 -7.51
C ALA A 100 1.15 -15.89 -7.58
N LEU A 101 0.53 -16.47 -6.57
CA LEU A 101 -0.89 -16.34 -6.26
C LEU A 101 -1.03 -15.69 -4.89
N ALA A 102 -1.76 -14.59 -4.83
CA ALA A 102 -2.05 -13.89 -3.60
C ALA A 102 -3.56 -13.93 -3.35
N ALA A 103 -3.95 -14.08 -2.09
CA ALA A 103 -5.32 -13.90 -1.65
C ALA A 103 -5.32 -13.07 -0.37
N GLY A 104 -6.39 -12.35 -0.13
CA GLY A 104 -6.51 -11.62 1.12
C GLY A 104 -7.90 -11.12 1.37
N TRP A 105 -8.16 -10.80 2.62
CA TRP A 105 -9.38 -10.18 3.08
C TRP A 105 -9.00 -9.07 4.07
N ARG A 106 -9.66 -7.93 3.94
CA ARG A 106 -9.59 -6.84 4.89
C ARG A 106 -10.99 -6.47 5.27
N GLY A 107 -11.31 -6.53 6.55
CA GLY A 107 -12.56 -5.99 7.06
C GLY A 107 -12.38 -5.36 8.42
N GLY A 108 -13.45 -4.74 8.88
CA GLY A 108 -13.42 -4.00 10.12
C GLY A 108 -14.54 -3.00 10.23
N GLN A 109 -14.50 -2.26 11.32
CA GLN A 109 -15.39 -1.17 11.63
C GLN A 109 -14.54 0.05 11.98
N PHE A 110 -14.86 1.19 11.40
CA PHE A 110 -14.37 2.49 11.84
C PHE A 110 -15.60 3.35 12.12
N GLU A 111 -15.80 3.70 13.39
CA GLU A 111 -17.03 4.37 13.85
C GLU A 111 -18.29 3.62 13.38
N GLU A 112 -19.15 4.26 12.59
CA GLU A 112 -20.40 3.68 12.08
C GLU A 112 -20.24 2.80 10.82
N PHE A 113 -19.10 2.90 10.13
CA PHE A 113 -18.89 2.21 8.86
C PHE A 113 -18.23 0.86 9.04
N SER A 114 -18.79 -0.15 8.38
CA SER A 114 -18.21 -1.49 8.26
C SER A 114 -17.66 -1.71 6.86
N ASP A 115 -16.46 -2.27 6.78
CA ASP A 115 -15.78 -2.62 5.55
C ASP A 115 -15.53 -4.14 5.51
N SER A 116 -15.60 -4.72 4.32
CA SER A 116 -15.23 -6.11 4.06
C SER A 116 -14.85 -6.28 2.60
N VAL A 117 -13.56 -6.32 2.31
CA VAL A 117 -13.00 -6.38 0.95
C VAL A 117 -12.11 -7.61 0.82
N PHE A 118 -12.48 -8.46 -0.13
CA PHE A 118 -11.69 -9.62 -0.56
C PHE A 118 -10.81 -9.23 -1.74
N SER A 119 -9.69 -9.93 -1.87
CA SER A 119 -8.74 -9.74 -2.97
C SER A 119 -8.16 -11.07 -3.42
N ILE A 120 -7.99 -11.22 -4.73
CA ILE A 120 -7.18 -12.28 -5.34
C ILE A 120 -6.23 -11.64 -6.33
N GLY A 121 -5.04 -12.20 -6.45
CA GLY A 121 -4.01 -11.70 -7.35
C GLY A 121 -3.20 -12.83 -7.96
N PHE A 122 -2.78 -12.61 -9.20
CA PHE A 122 -1.86 -13.47 -9.91
C PHE A 122 -0.71 -12.63 -10.45
N ARG A 123 0.51 -13.16 -10.42
CA ARG A 123 1.67 -12.53 -11.05
C ARG A 123 2.57 -13.58 -11.68
N ALA A 124 3.00 -13.32 -12.91
CA ALA A 124 4.05 -14.09 -13.57
C ALA A 124 5.38 -13.34 -13.49
N ARG A 125 6.48 -14.10 -13.40
CA ARG A 125 7.83 -13.59 -13.12
C ARG A 125 7.86 -12.74 -11.84
N ALA A 126 7.27 -13.28 -10.78
CA ALA A 126 7.01 -12.55 -9.54
C ALA A 126 8.27 -12.01 -8.85
N SER A 127 9.43 -12.64 -9.06
CA SER A 127 10.71 -12.20 -8.52
C SER A 127 11.44 -11.17 -9.41
N ASP A 128 11.08 -11.06 -10.69
CA ASP A 128 11.69 -10.11 -11.62
C ASP A 128 11.01 -8.74 -11.49
N ARG A 129 11.70 -7.76 -10.90
CA ARG A 129 11.19 -6.38 -10.77
C ARG A 129 11.02 -5.65 -12.11
N PHE A 130 11.69 -6.09 -13.16
CA PHE A 130 11.76 -5.38 -14.44
C PHE A 130 10.92 -6.02 -15.54
N ASN A 131 10.72 -7.34 -15.50
CA ASN A 131 9.91 -8.06 -16.48
C ASN A 131 8.87 -8.91 -15.78
N ASN A 132 7.72 -8.33 -15.47
CA ASN A 132 6.64 -9.02 -14.78
C ASN A 132 5.28 -8.55 -15.26
N VAL A 133 4.28 -9.39 -15.08
CA VAL A 133 2.87 -9.06 -15.31
C VAL A 133 2.07 -9.51 -14.12
N GLY A 134 1.16 -8.65 -13.65
CA GLY A 134 0.30 -8.92 -12.52
C GLY A 134 -1.13 -8.48 -12.78
N ILE A 135 -2.07 -9.20 -12.21
CA ILE A 135 -3.48 -8.83 -12.16
C ILE A 135 -4.00 -9.05 -10.74
N THR A 136 -4.91 -8.19 -10.30
CA THR A 136 -5.57 -8.28 -9.00
C THR A 136 -7.02 -7.90 -9.15
N TYR A 137 -7.90 -8.68 -8.54
CA TYR A 137 -9.31 -8.39 -8.43
C TYR A 137 -9.69 -8.23 -6.96
N ASN A 138 -10.45 -7.20 -6.65
CA ASN A 138 -10.97 -6.93 -5.32
C ASN A 138 -12.49 -6.80 -5.40
N TRP A 139 -13.20 -7.31 -4.40
CA TRP A 139 -14.65 -7.17 -4.32
C TRP A 139 -15.10 -7.17 -2.86
N GLY A 140 -16.29 -6.60 -2.61
CA GLY A 140 -16.90 -6.61 -1.28
C GLY A 140 -17.64 -5.31 -1.00
N GLU A 141 -17.52 -4.83 0.23
CA GLU A 141 -18.14 -3.60 0.73
C GLU A 141 -17.09 -2.68 1.34
N GLN A 142 -17.18 -1.39 1.05
CA GLN A 142 -16.33 -0.36 1.63
C GLN A 142 -17.15 0.92 1.80
N ALA A 143 -17.12 1.50 3.01
CA ALA A 143 -17.93 2.65 3.40
C ALA A 143 -19.42 2.45 3.11
N GLY A 144 -19.96 1.26 3.43
CA GLY A 144 -21.36 0.91 3.21
C GLY A 144 -21.77 0.65 1.75
N GLU A 145 -20.85 0.79 0.79
CA GLU A 145 -21.13 0.60 -0.63
C GLU A 145 -20.36 -0.57 -1.22
N ARG A 146 -20.97 -1.23 -2.21
CA ARG A 146 -20.30 -2.31 -2.93
C ARG A 146 -19.11 -1.77 -3.71
N ILE A 147 -17.98 -2.48 -3.58
CA ILE A 147 -16.78 -2.22 -4.35
C ILE A 147 -16.46 -3.40 -5.26
N HIS A 148 -16.14 -3.10 -6.50
CA HIS A 148 -15.42 -3.99 -7.40
C HIS A 148 -14.21 -3.25 -7.94
N ARG A 149 -13.05 -3.91 -8.02
CA ARG A 149 -11.85 -3.30 -8.56
C ARG A 149 -10.96 -4.31 -9.24
N ILE A 150 -10.68 -4.08 -10.52
CA ILE A 150 -9.67 -4.81 -11.28
C ILE A 150 -8.45 -3.90 -11.40
N SER A 151 -7.26 -4.45 -11.17
CA SER A 151 -6.00 -3.75 -11.38
C SER A 151 -5.02 -4.67 -12.07
N GLY A 152 -4.22 -4.12 -12.98
CA GLY A 152 -3.20 -4.83 -13.71
C GLY A 152 -1.91 -4.04 -13.76
N ASN A 153 -0.79 -4.75 -13.90
CA ASN A 153 0.50 -4.15 -14.17
C ASN A 153 1.29 -4.98 -15.18
N LEU A 154 2.05 -4.32 -16.04
CA LEU A 154 3.01 -4.90 -16.96
C LEU A 154 4.29 -4.09 -16.88
N ASN A 155 5.41 -4.74 -16.60
CA ASN A 155 6.73 -4.13 -16.61
C ASN A 155 7.61 -4.89 -17.59
N ILE A 156 8.36 -4.16 -18.41
CA ILE A 156 9.32 -4.71 -19.37
C ILE A 156 10.58 -3.83 -19.34
N ARG A 157 11.76 -4.46 -19.33
CA ARG A 157 13.04 -3.78 -19.50
C ARG A 157 13.87 -4.44 -20.60
N ALA A 158 14.34 -3.64 -21.54
CA ALA A 158 15.24 -4.07 -22.60
C ALA A 158 16.18 -2.92 -22.97
N TYR A 159 17.48 -3.20 -23.15
CA TYR A 159 18.48 -2.25 -23.68
C TYR A 159 18.51 -0.88 -22.96
N GLY A 160 18.44 -0.86 -21.62
CA GLY A 160 18.41 0.36 -20.81
C GLY A 160 17.07 1.10 -20.80
N PHE A 161 16.10 0.67 -21.62
CA PHE A 161 14.73 1.14 -21.60
C PHE A 161 13.87 0.31 -20.66
N THR A 162 13.01 0.97 -19.89
CA THR A 162 12.02 0.37 -18.99
C THR A 162 10.67 0.96 -19.29
N ALA A 163 9.68 0.11 -19.57
CA ALA A 163 8.29 0.50 -19.68
C ALA A 163 7.48 -0.19 -18.58
N GLY A 164 6.64 0.57 -17.91
CA GLY A 164 5.68 0.10 -16.92
C GLY A 164 4.30 0.61 -17.26
N LEU A 165 3.33 -0.28 -17.46
CA LEU A 165 1.91 0.05 -17.61
C LEU A 165 1.18 -0.43 -16.37
N SER A 166 0.37 0.43 -15.75
CA SER A 166 -0.56 0.07 -14.68
C SER A 166 -1.96 0.50 -15.05
N SER A 167 -2.90 -0.41 -14.86
CA SER A 167 -4.33 -0.23 -15.14
C SER A 167 -5.13 -0.42 -13.87
N ARG A 168 -6.13 0.42 -13.66
CA ARG A 168 -7.10 0.28 -12.58
C ARG A 168 -8.49 0.67 -13.08
N ILE A 169 -9.44 -0.22 -12.85
CA ILE A 169 -10.87 0.02 -13.07
C ILE A 169 -11.55 -0.25 -11.74
N GLN A 170 -12.27 0.73 -11.23
CA GLN A 170 -12.96 0.67 -9.94
C GLN A 170 -14.41 1.07 -10.09
N TRP A 171 -15.29 0.30 -9.46
CA TRP A 171 -16.71 0.58 -9.29
C TRP A 171 -16.96 0.73 -7.80
N HIS A 172 -17.10 1.97 -7.33
CA HIS A 172 -17.36 2.30 -5.92
C HIS A 172 -17.85 3.75 -5.83
N PHE A 173 -19.12 3.95 -5.47
CA PHE A 173 -19.93 5.18 -5.68
C PHE A 173 -20.07 5.61 -7.14
N GLU A 174 -18.96 5.66 -7.87
CA GLU A 174 -18.87 5.94 -9.29
C GLU A 174 -17.87 5.01 -9.97
N ARG A 175 -17.89 4.99 -11.30
CA ARG A 175 -16.97 4.19 -12.10
C ARG A 175 -15.74 5.02 -12.43
N ARG A 176 -14.59 4.63 -11.88
CA ARG A 176 -13.29 5.28 -12.10
C ARG A 176 -12.37 4.40 -12.94
N TYR A 177 -11.63 5.05 -13.82
CA TYR A 177 -10.60 4.42 -14.65
C TYR A 177 -9.31 5.20 -14.49
N GLN A 178 -8.20 4.48 -14.35
CA GLN A 178 -6.88 5.09 -14.34
C GLN A 178 -5.91 4.17 -15.05
N GLN A 179 -5.21 4.73 -16.03
CA GLN A 179 -4.08 4.12 -16.70
C GLN A 179 -2.84 4.95 -16.43
N ILE A 180 -1.74 4.30 -16.12
CA ILE A 180 -0.45 4.95 -15.88
C ILE A 180 0.58 4.24 -16.73
N LEU A 181 1.14 4.94 -17.70
CA LEU A 181 2.31 4.50 -18.45
C LEU A 181 3.54 5.24 -17.92
N THR A 182 4.57 4.50 -17.54
CA THR A 182 5.87 5.02 -17.12
C THR A 182 6.91 4.52 -18.11
N LEU A 183 7.69 5.43 -18.69
CA LEU A 183 8.82 5.08 -19.55
C LEU A 183 10.09 5.64 -18.93
N THR A 184 11.15 4.85 -18.88
CA THR A 184 12.45 5.29 -18.37
C THR A 184 13.54 4.81 -19.29
N TYR A 185 14.51 5.66 -19.59
CA TYR A 185 15.73 5.31 -20.29
C TYR A 185 16.93 5.63 -19.41
N ASP A 186 17.73 4.60 -19.12
CA ASP A 186 18.95 4.70 -18.33
C ASP A 186 20.14 4.91 -19.30
N PHE A 187 20.64 6.15 -19.41
CA PHE A 187 21.83 6.47 -20.20
C PHE A 187 23.11 5.92 -19.54
N SER A 188 23.12 5.95 -18.20
CA SER A 188 24.18 5.38 -17.36
C SER A 188 23.59 5.02 -15.99
N PRO A 189 24.32 4.29 -15.13
CA PRO A 189 23.86 4.04 -13.76
C PRO A 189 23.60 5.30 -12.93
N ALA A 190 24.13 6.46 -13.34
CA ALA A 190 23.97 7.75 -12.68
C ALA A 190 22.91 8.66 -13.33
N LEU A 191 22.59 8.46 -14.62
CA LEU A 191 21.75 9.36 -15.42
C LEU A 191 20.61 8.60 -16.09
N SER A 192 19.37 9.01 -15.79
CA SER A 192 18.18 8.46 -16.42
C SER A 192 17.14 9.54 -16.69
N LEU A 193 16.39 9.36 -17.78
CA LEU A 193 15.22 10.15 -18.14
C LEU A 193 13.98 9.28 -18.00
N GLY A 194 13.05 9.72 -17.17
CA GLY A 194 11.74 9.11 -16.98
C GLY A 194 10.63 10.00 -17.51
N SER A 195 9.52 9.38 -17.92
CA SER A 195 8.25 10.03 -18.18
C SER A 195 7.13 9.23 -17.54
N ARG A 196 6.06 9.92 -17.17
CA ARG A 196 4.83 9.29 -16.69
C ARG A 196 3.64 9.97 -17.34
N LEU A 197 2.83 9.17 -17.99
CA LEU A 197 1.54 9.51 -18.57
C LEU A 197 0.45 8.89 -17.67
N ILE A 198 -0.47 9.72 -17.20
CA ILE A 198 -1.63 9.33 -16.41
C ILE A 198 -2.87 9.67 -17.24
N TRP A 199 -3.70 8.67 -17.51
CA TRP A 199 -4.95 8.84 -18.21
C TRP A 199 -6.11 8.41 -17.31
N GLN A 200 -7.07 9.30 -17.11
CA GLN A 200 -8.26 9.10 -16.31
C GLN A 200 -9.50 9.59 -17.08
N ALA A 201 -10.70 9.36 -16.54
CA ALA A 201 -11.93 9.82 -17.16
C ALA A 201 -11.97 11.36 -17.28
N GLU A 202 -11.36 12.06 -16.31
CA GLU A 202 -11.35 13.52 -16.22
C GLU A 202 -10.28 14.17 -17.10
N GLY A 203 -9.30 13.42 -17.63
CA GLY A 203 -8.26 13.99 -18.47
C GLY A 203 -6.97 13.17 -18.58
N ILE A 204 -5.97 13.79 -19.21
CA ILE A 204 -4.63 13.25 -19.41
C ILE A 204 -3.61 14.20 -18.77
N ASN A 205 -2.72 13.65 -17.93
CA ASN A 205 -1.56 14.36 -17.40
C ASN A 205 -0.26 13.64 -17.81
N ILE A 206 0.76 14.41 -18.20
CA ILE A 206 2.09 13.93 -18.58
C ILE A 206 3.13 14.74 -17.83
N TYR A 207 4.11 14.07 -17.25
CA TYR A 207 5.32 14.74 -16.75
C TYR A 207 6.57 13.94 -17.08
N PHE A 208 7.69 14.66 -17.10
CA PHE A 208 9.02 14.11 -17.33
C PHE A 208 9.88 14.32 -16.09
N ALA A 209 10.83 13.45 -15.85
CA ALA A 209 11.79 13.60 -14.77
C ALA A 209 13.15 13.13 -15.24
N LEU A 210 14.16 14.00 -15.14
CA LEU A 210 15.55 13.60 -15.27
C LEU A 210 16.07 13.35 -13.85
N ARG A 211 16.80 12.28 -13.56
CA ARG A 211 17.28 11.99 -12.20
C ARG A 211 17.92 13.25 -11.58
N ARG A 212 17.27 13.85 -10.54
CA ARG A 212 17.53 15.16 -9.86
C ARG A 212 16.72 16.40 -10.31
N SER A 213 15.76 16.27 -11.22
CA SER A 213 14.84 17.34 -11.63
C SER A 213 13.52 16.78 -12.15
N VAL A 214 12.40 17.39 -11.79
CA VAL A 214 11.07 17.05 -12.32
C VAL A 214 10.65 18.17 -13.27
N LEU A 215 10.02 17.81 -14.39
CA LEU A 215 9.44 18.70 -15.38
C LEU A 215 7.95 18.37 -15.51
N GLY A 216 7.11 19.20 -14.87
CA GLY A 216 5.65 19.05 -14.80
C GLY A 216 5.13 19.05 -13.36
N ASP A 217 3.80 19.09 -13.20
CA ASP A 217 3.13 19.02 -11.89
C ASP A 217 2.56 17.61 -11.67
N PRO A 218 3.10 16.82 -10.72
CA PRO A 218 2.61 15.47 -10.44
C PRO A 218 1.20 15.43 -9.84
N ASN A 219 0.65 16.56 -9.39
CA ASN A 219 -0.65 16.66 -8.74
C ASN A 219 -1.73 17.36 -9.60
N ALA A 220 -1.39 17.79 -10.82
CA ALA A 220 -2.36 18.45 -11.72
C ALA A 220 -3.29 17.43 -12.41
N LEU A 221 -4.55 17.82 -12.63
CA LEU A 221 -5.56 17.02 -13.34
C LEU A 221 -5.33 17.00 -14.86
N GLU A 222 -4.66 18.02 -15.39
CA GLU A 222 -4.33 18.17 -16.82
C GLU A 222 -2.90 18.69 -16.96
N PHE A 223 -2.28 18.48 -18.12
CA PHE A 223 -1.00 19.11 -18.46
C PHE A 223 -1.13 20.63 -18.50
N LYS A 224 -0.88 21.29 -17.36
CA LYS A 224 -0.67 22.73 -17.34
C LYS A 224 0.79 22.99 -17.69
N GLN A 225 1.04 23.84 -18.69
CA GLN A 225 2.38 24.35 -19.03
C GLN A 225 2.95 25.13 -17.84
N ARG A 226 3.48 24.43 -16.84
CA ARG A 226 4.14 25.01 -15.68
C ARG A 226 5.50 24.35 -15.52
N PHE A 227 6.53 25.15 -15.73
CA PHE A 227 7.91 24.77 -15.47
C PHE A 227 8.16 24.85 -13.96
N GLY A 228 8.48 23.72 -13.34
CA GLY A 228 8.80 23.64 -11.91
C GLY A 228 9.99 22.72 -11.68
N ALA A 229 11.20 23.29 -11.63
CA ALA A 229 12.41 22.53 -11.32
C ALA A 229 12.60 22.43 -9.80
N LYS A 230 12.46 21.23 -9.23
CA LYS A 230 12.87 20.95 -7.85
C LYS A 230 14.28 20.36 -7.85
N VAL A 231 15.28 21.16 -7.46
CA VAL A 231 16.66 20.70 -7.25
C VAL A 231 16.80 20.20 -5.82
N ILE A 232 17.07 18.90 -5.65
CA ILE A 232 17.43 18.32 -4.36
C ILE A 232 18.96 18.22 -4.32
N ARG A 233 19.61 19.08 -3.52
CA ARG A 233 21.03 18.95 -3.18
C ARG A 233 21.15 18.05 -1.95
N ALA A 234 21.97 17.00 -2.05
CA ALA A 234 22.54 16.34 -0.88
C ALA A 234 23.68 17.23 -0.37
N PHE A 235 23.70 17.50 0.94
CA PHE A 235 24.88 18.02 1.63
C PHE A 235 25.63 16.83 2.22
#